data_AF-A0A2C6CB74-F1
#
_entry.id   AF-A0A2C6CB74-F1
#
_cell.length_a   1.000
_cell.length_b   1.000
_cell.length_c   1.000
_cell.angle_alpha   90.00
_cell.angle_beta   90.00
_cell.angle_gamma   90.00
#
_symmetry.space_group_name_H-M   'P 1'
#
loop_
_entity.id
_entity.type
_entity.pdbx_description
1 polymer ?
#
loop_
_entity_poly.entity_id
_entity_poly.type
_entity_poly.pdbx_seq_one_letter_code
_entity_poly.pdbx_strand_id
1 'polypeptide(L)'
;MIIEVEQLVFDFLKKKLKDRKVTVYHGLLPEINHEDREEGKSEKDLFPFAILRVTKFEQTRNGIDNYDVPVDLEVWIGTKMEDEKDYLSNLSIGDYLKKEFLNESTVDGKFAVDQSYPFSIEYFTAEAEPYFYSVCRFRVFGVPDTSEVVERKIAKLLGRG
;
A
#
# COMPACT_ATOMS: atom_id res chain seq x y z
N MET A 1 12.66 -8.02 2.03
CA MET A 1 13.27 -6.89 1.27
C MET A 1 12.25 -5.79 0.96
N ILE A 2 11.71 -5.66 -0.25
CA ILE A 2 10.63 -4.70 -0.57
C ILE A 2 9.32 -5.41 -0.92
N ILE A 3 9.44 -6.52 -1.64
CA ILE A 3 8.33 -7.39 -2.04
C ILE A 3 7.57 -7.90 -0.81
N GLU A 4 8.29 -8.26 0.25
CA GLU A 4 7.67 -8.74 1.50
C GLU A 4 6.81 -7.66 2.16
N VAL A 5 7.31 -6.43 2.28
CA VAL A 5 6.56 -5.35 2.93
C VAL A 5 5.41 -4.88 2.06
N GLU A 6 5.60 -4.80 0.73
CA GLU A 6 4.52 -4.53 -0.22
C GLU A 6 3.43 -5.60 -0.12
N GLN A 7 3.80 -6.89 -0.09
CA GLN A 7 2.85 -7.99 0.03
C GLN A 7 2.07 -7.94 1.36
N LEU A 8 2.74 -7.66 2.47
CA LEU A 8 2.09 -7.51 3.78
C LEU A 8 1.06 -6.38 3.78
N VAL A 9 1.41 -5.23 3.17
CA VAL A 9 0.50 -4.09 3.04
C VAL A 9 -0.64 -4.42 2.07
N PHE A 10 -0.37 -5.11 0.97
CA PHE A 10 -1.37 -5.54 -0.01
C PHE A 10 -2.41 -6.48 0.61
N ASP A 11 -1.96 -7.51 1.33
CA ASP A 11 -2.84 -8.47 2.00
C ASP A 11 -3.67 -7.81 3.10
N PHE A 12 -3.06 -6.86 3.82
CA PHE A 12 -3.78 -6.01 4.77
C PHE A 12 -4.89 -5.21 4.09
N LEU A 13 -4.58 -4.50 3.00
CA LEU A 13 -5.57 -3.74 2.24
C LEU A 13 -6.69 -4.64 1.75
N LYS A 14 -6.38 -5.78 1.13
CA LYS A 14 -7.37 -6.78 0.69
C LYS A 14 -8.31 -7.19 1.81
N LYS A 15 -7.76 -7.48 2.99
CA LYS A 15 -8.55 -7.89 4.17
C LYS A 15 -9.48 -6.77 4.63
N LYS A 16 -8.98 -5.54 4.77
CA LYS A 16 -9.74 -4.41 5.32
C LYS A 16 -10.78 -3.85 4.36
N LEU A 17 -10.52 -3.95 3.06
CA LEU A 17 -11.36 -3.36 2.02
C LEU A 17 -12.40 -4.33 1.44
N LYS A 18 -12.29 -5.63 1.73
CA LYS A 18 -13.24 -6.66 1.28
C LYS A 18 -14.69 -6.33 1.60
N ASP A 19 -14.98 -5.95 2.84
CA ASP A 19 -16.36 -5.68 3.30
C ASP A 19 -16.96 -4.42 2.67
N ARG A 20 -16.10 -3.56 2.10
CA ARG A 20 -16.47 -2.35 1.36
C ARG A 20 -16.59 -2.59 -0.16
N LYS A 21 -16.43 -3.85 -0.61
CA LYS A 21 -16.44 -4.25 -2.03
C LYS A 21 -15.43 -3.48 -2.89
N VAL A 22 -14.29 -3.11 -2.29
CA VAL A 22 -13.20 -2.43 -3.00
C VAL A 22 -12.18 -3.47 -3.45
N THR A 23 -11.89 -3.52 -4.74
CA THR A 23 -10.89 -4.44 -5.31
C THR A 23 -9.49 -3.84 -5.20
N VAL A 24 -8.50 -4.62 -4.76
CA VAL A 24 -7.13 -4.13 -4.55
C VAL A 24 -6.19 -4.66 -5.63
N TYR A 25 -5.42 -3.77 -6.24
CA TYR A 25 -4.47 -4.03 -7.32
C TYR A 25 -3.04 -3.59 -6.95
N HIS A 26 -2.05 -4.17 -7.61
CA HIS A 26 -0.65 -3.74 -7.52
C HIS A 26 -0.32 -2.79 -8.67
N GLY A 27 0.35 -1.68 -8.38
CA GLY A 27 1.16 -0.89 -9.32
C GLY A 27 0.41 -0.09 -10.39
N LEU A 28 -0.51 -0.73 -11.11
CA LEU A 28 -1.14 -0.23 -12.32
C LEU A 28 -2.62 0.05 -12.09
N LEU A 29 -3.14 1.03 -12.83
CA LEU A 29 -4.58 1.22 -12.96
C LEU A 29 -5.18 -0.06 -13.55
N PRO A 30 -6.30 -0.55 -12.99
CA PRO A 30 -7.00 -1.66 -13.60
C PRO A 30 -7.51 -1.24 -14.98
N GLU A 31 -7.29 -2.08 -15.98
CA GLU A 31 -7.76 -1.89 -17.35
C GLU A 31 -8.74 -3.01 -17.72
N ILE A 32 -9.71 -2.71 -18.59
CA ILE A 32 -10.63 -3.70 -19.13
C ILE A 32 -9.98 -4.34 -20.37
N ASN A 33 -9.63 -5.62 -20.25
CA ASN A 33 -9.02 -6.40 -21.32
C ASN A 33 -10.07 -6.90 -22.32
N HIS A 34 -9.64 -7.44 -23.47
CA HIS A 34 -10.57 -7.94 -24.51
C HIS A 34 -11.52 -9.02 -23.97
N GLU A 35 -11.00 -9.96 -23.17
CA GLU A 35 -11.79 -11.02 -22.53
C GLU A 35 -12.85 -10.46 -21.58
N ASP A 36 -12.52 -9.44 -20.79
CA ASP A 36 -13.49 -8.77 -19.91
C ASP A 36 -14.62 -8.09 -20.71
N ARG A 37 -14.31 -7.57 -21.92
CA ARG A 37 -15.32 -7.00 -22.83
C ARG A 37 -16.22 -8.07 -23.43
N GLU A 38 -15.66 -9.23 -23.77
CA GLU A 38 -16.44 -10.38 -24.24
C GLU A 38 -17.39 -10.90 -23.15
N GLU A 39 -17.00 -10.78 -21.88
CA GLU A 39 -17.86 -11.05 -20.72
C GLU A 39 -18.85 -9.91 -20.39
N GLY A 40 -18.82 -8.81 -21.14
CA GLY A 40 -19.71 -7.66 -20.97
C GLY A 40 -19.34 -6.69 -19.85
N LYS A 41 -18.12 -6.79 -19.29
CA LYS A 41 -17.63 -5.83 -18.28
C LYS A 41 -17.24 -4.51 -18.94
N SER A 42 -17.39 -3.44 -18.16
CA SER A 42 -17.07 -2.07 -18.51
C SER A 42 -16.13 -1.45 -17.47
N GLU A 43 -15.52 -0.31 -17.78
CA GLU A 43 -14.63 0.39 -16.82
C GLU A 43 -15.35 0.73 -15.50
N LYS A 44 -16.66 0.93 -15.54
CA LYS A 44 -17.47 1.15 -14.33
C LYS A 44 -17.47 -0.05 -13.39
N ASP A 45 -17.23 -1.26 -13.88
CA ASP A 45 -17.20 -2.47 -13.07
C ASP A 45 -15.88 -2.63 -12.31
N LEU A 46 -14.87 -1.80 -12.64
CA LEU A 46 -13.62 -1.71 -11.89
C LEU A 46 -13.76 -0.92 -10.58
N PHE A 47 -14.83 -0.14 -10.43
CA PHE A 47 -15.02 0.72 -9.26
C PHE A 47 -15.94 0.06 -8.22
N PRO A 48 -15.63 0.22 -6.91
CA PRO A 48 -14.49 0.95 -6.38
C PRO A 48 -13.21 0.10 -6.35
N PHE A 49 -12.05 0.74 -6.50
CA PHE A 49 -10.75 0.06 -6.42
C PHE A 49 -9.77 0.77 -5.49
N ALA A 50 -8.74 0.03 -5.09
CA ALA A 50 -7.52 0.54 -4.48
C ALA A 50 -6.28 0.03 -5.24
N ILE A 51 -5.28 0.88 -5.46
CA ILE A 51 -3.99 0.48 -6.07
C ILE A 51 -2.88 0.77 -5.07
N LEU A 52 -2.13 -0.25 -4.70
CA LEU A 52 -0.91 -0.09 -3.90
C LEU A 52 0.28 0.14 -4.83
N ARG A 53 1.07 1.18 -4.54
CA ARG A 53 2.30 1.51 -5.27
C ARG A 53 3.43 1.77 -4.29
N VAL A 54 4.60 1.21 -4.58
CA VAL A 54 5.84 1.66 -3.96
C VAL A 54 6.39 2.84 -4.76
N THR A 55 6.61 3.98 -4.11
CA THR A 55 7.13 5.19 -4.75
C THR A 55 8.59 5.42 -4.45
N LYS A 56 9.09 4.94 -3.30
CA LYS A 56 10.49 5.06 -2.93
C LYS A 56 10.91 3.89 -2.05
N PHE A 57 12.14 3.44 -2.24
CA PHE A 57 12.82 2.48 -1.37
C PHE A 57 14.22 2.98 -1.10
N GLU A 58 14.58 3.06 0.18
CA GLU A 58 15.94 3.38 0.59
C GLU A 58 16.36 2.41 1.70
N GLN A 59 17.66 2.13 1.76
CA GLN A 59 18.26 1.44 2.88
C GLN A 59 19.50 2.21 3.32
N THR A 60 19.52 2.64 4.57
CA THR A 60 20.66 3.32 5.18
C THR A 60 21.19 2.50 6.34
N ARG A 61 22.50 2.48 6.50
CA ARG A 61 23.15 1.78 7.60
C ARG A 61 23.22 2.70 8.81
N ASN A 62 22.61 2.30 9.91
CA ASN A 62 22.55 3.04 11.18
C ASN A 62 23.30 2.28 12.29
N GLY A 63 24.59 2.03 12.06
CA GLY A 63 25.46 1.29 12.98
C GLY A 63 26.10 0.06 12.32
N ILE A 64 26.71 -0.82 13.13
CA ILE A 64 27.47 -1.95 12.59
C ILE A 64 26.55 -3.02 12.00
N ASP A 65 25.40 -3.30 12.63
CA ASP A 65 24.45 -4.35 12.21
C ASP A 65 22.99 -3.86 12.22
N ASN A 66 22.77 -2.55 12.14
CA ASN A 66 21.44 -1.96 12.14
C ASN A 66 21.23 -1.15 10.86
N TYR A 67 20.05 -1.31 10.28
CA TYR A 67 19.68 -0.74 8.98
C TYR A 67 18.29 -0.13 9.09
N ASP A 68 18.16 1.11 8.64
CA ASP A 68 16.87 1.75 8.46
C ASP A 68 16.45 1.56 6.99
N VAL A 69 15.25 1.02 6.79
CA VAL A 69 14.75 0.67 5.44
C VAL A 69 13.41 1.36 5.20
N PRO A 70 13.38 2.69 5.02
CA PRO A 70 12.14 3.38 4.74
C PRO A 70 11.62 3.03 3.34
N VAL A 71 10.33 2.70 3.27
CA VAL A 71 9.60 2.42 2.03
C VAL A 71 8.41 3.37 1.95
N ASP A 72 8.44 4.28 0.98
CA ASP A 72 7.33 5.20 0.72
C ASP A 72 6.31 4.51 -0.16
N LEU A 73 5.05 4.56 0.27
CA LEU A 73 3.91 3.88 -0.34
C LEU A 73 2.82 4.88 -0.67
N GLU A 74 2.11 4.60 -1.76
CA GLU A 74 0.87 5.25 -2.12
C GLU A 74 -0.25 4.23 -2.26
N VAL A 75 -1.43 4.56 -1.75
CA VAL A 75 -2.67 3.83 -2.03
C VAL A 75 -3.64 4.77 -2.73
N TRP A 76 -3.91 4.47 -3.99
CA TRP A 76 -4.86 5.22 -4.82
C TRP A 76 -6.23 4.58 -4.73
N ILE A 77 -7.25 5.32 -4.32
CA ILE A 77 -8.62 4.83 -4.16
C ILE A 77 -9.50 5.51 -5.18
N GLY A 78 -10.04 4.73 -6.12
CA GLY A 78 -10.97 5.20 -7.13
C GLY A 78 -12.41 4.85 -6.75
N THR A 79 -13.32 5.82 -6.83
CA THR A 79 -14.77 5.60 -6.77
C THR A 79 -15.47 6.28 -7.95
N LYS A 80 -16.68 5.83 -8.27
CA LYS A 80 -17.52 6.46 -9.30
C LYS A 80 -17.89 7.89 -8.91
N MET A 81 -18.21 8.74 -9.88
CA MET A 81 -18.76 10.08 -9.69
C MET A 81 -20.21 10.14 -10.20
N GLU A 82 -21.08 9.24 -9.71
CA GLU A 82 -22.49 9.19 -10.14
C GLU A 82 -23.41 9.96 -9.17
N ASP A 83 -23.11 9.96 -7.86
CA ASP A 83 -23.89 10.65 -6.82
C ASP A 83 -22.97 11.28 -5.74
N GLU A 84 -23.48 12.26 -4.98
CA GLU A 84 -22.83 12.86 -3.80
C GLU A 84 -22.43 11.78 -2.78
N LYS A 85 -23.22 10.71 -2.68
CA LYS A 85 -22.90 9.56 -1.82
C LYS A 85 -21.59 8.88 -2.20
N ASP A 86 -21.21 8.88 -3.46
CA ASP A 86 -19.95 8.28 -3.90
C ASP A 86 -18.76 9.11 -3.44
N TYR A 87 -18.90 10.44 -3.44
CA TYR A 87 -17.91 11.35 -2.87
C TYR A 87 -17.72 11.08 -1.38
N LEU A 88 -18.82 11.04 -0.61
CA LEU A 88 -18.77 10.74 0.83
C LEU A 88 -18.21 9.33 1.11
N SER A 89 -18.50 8.36 0.24
CA SER A 89 -17.93 7.02 0.31
C SER A 89 -16.41 7.05 0.12
N ASN A 90 -15.90 7.80 -0.87
CA ASN A 90 -14.47 7.96 -1.10
C ASN A 90 -13.75 8.54 0.13
N LEU A 91 -14.30 9.63 0.70
CA LEU A 91 -13.80 10.24 1.93
C LEU A 91 -13.77 9.23 3.09
N SER A 92 -14.85 8.45 3.25
CA SER A 92 -14.97 7.45 4.30
C SER A 92 -13.95 6.33 4.18
N ILE A 93 -13.62 5.88 2.96
CA ILE A 93 -12.61 4.83 2.74
C ILE A 93 -11.23 5.35 3.15
N GLY A 94 -10.89 6.58 2.75
CA GLY A 94 -9.62 7.21 3.13
C GLY A 94 -9.45 7.30 4.66
N ASP A 95 -10.42 7.89 5.35
CA ASP A 95 -10.37 8.05 6.82
C ASP A 95 -10.30 6.68 7.55
N TYR A 96 -11.08 5.71 7.06
CA TYR A 96 -11.03 4.34 7.57
C TYR A 96 -9.63 3.73 7.43
N LEU A 97 -9.02 3.80 6.25
CA LEU A 97 -7.69 3.23 6.02
C LEU A 97 -6.64 3.87 6.92
N LYS A 98 -6.66 5.19 7.08
CA LYS A 98 -5.75 5.89 8.00
C LYS A 98 -5.80 5.29 9.40
N LYS A 99 -7.02 5.10 9.94
CA LYS A 99 -7.20 4.51 11.27
C LYS A 99 -6.68 3.06 11.32
N GLU A 100 -6.99 2.26 10.32
CA GLU A 100 -6.57 0.86 10.28
C GLU A 100 -5.05 0.71 10.15
N PHE A 101 -4.37 1.55 9.35
CA PHE A 101 -2.91 1.54 9.22
C PHE A 101 -2.23 1.87 10.54
N LEU A 102 -2.73 2.89 11.26
CA LEU A 102 -2.21 3.24 12.58
C LEU A 102 -2.39 2.10 13.58
N ASN A 103 -3.52 1.40 13.57
CA ASN A 103 -3.76 0.24 14.44
C ASN A 103 -2.84 -0.95 14.08
N GLU A 104 -2.72 -1.30 12.80
CA GLU A 104 -1.92 -2.46 12.38
C GLU A 104 -0.43 -2.27 12.66
N SER A 105 0.06 -1.01 12.62
CA SER A 105 1.45 -0.67 12.95
C SER A 105 1.88 -1.01 14.38
N THR A 106 0.93 -1.33 15.27
CA THR A 106 1.16 -1.68 16.68
C THR A 106 1.18 -3.20 16.93
N VAL A 107 1.05 -4.01 15.88
CA VAL A 107 0.95 -5.47 15.98
C VAL A 107 2.27 -6.14 15.59
N ASP A 108 2.80 -6.97 16.48
CA ASP A 108 4.03 -7.75 16.24
C ASP A 108 3.91 -8.64 14.98
N GLY A 109 4.97 -8.67 14.16
CA GLY A 109 5.02 -9.49 12.94
C GLY A 109 4.24 -8.94 11.74
N LYS A 110 3.77 -7.69 11.82
CA LYS A 110 3.19 -6.94 10.69
C LYS A 110 4.21 -5.94 10.13
N PHE A 111 3.75 -5.02 9.28
CA PHE A 111 4.53 -3.87 8.87
C PHE A 111 4.44 -2.77 9.93
N ALA A 112 5.50 -1.98 10.07
CA ALA A 112 5.52 -0.82 10.95
C ALA A 112 5.42 0.46 10.13
N VAL A 113 4.46 1.33 10.46
CA VAL A 113 4.31 2.66 9.85
C VAL A 113 5.25 3.64 10.55
N ASP A 114 6.00 4.42 9.78
CA ASP A 114 6.87 5.47 10.31
C ASP A 114 6.02 6.68 10.76
N GLN A 115 5.83 6.82 12.07
CA GLN A 115 5.05 7.92 12.66
C GLN A 115 5.77 9.27 12.61
N SER A 116 7.07 9.31 12.28
CA SER A 116 7.79 10.57 12.05
C SER A 116 7.56 11.13 10.64
N TYR A 117 7.04 10.29 9.72
CA TYR A 117 6.67 10.68 8.38
C TYR A 117 5.17 11.01 8.30
N PRO A 118 4.75 12.06 7.58
CA PRO A 118 3.32 12.38 7.45
C PRO A 118 2.52 11.24 6.83
N PHE A 119 1.44 10.86 7.50
CA PHE A 119 0.36 10.07 6.88
C PHE A 119 -0.66 11.04 6.28
N SER A 120 -0.65 11.24 4.97
CA SER A 120 -1.54 12.18 4.27
C SER A 120 -2.54 11.46 3.39
N ILE A 121 -3.70 12.09 3.21
CA ILE A 121 -4.68 11.70 2.20
C ILE A 121 -5.02 12.95 1.42
N GLU A 122 -4.79 12.90 0.11
CA GLU A 122 -5.15 13.95 -0.83
C GLU A 122 -6.36 13.51 -1.64
N TYR A 123 -7.29 14.43 -1.85
CA TYR A 123 -8.53 14.18 -2.57
C TYR A 123 -8.52 14.94 -3.88
N PHE A 124 -8.77 14.24 -4.97
CA PHE A 124 -8.76 14.78 -6.33
C PHE A 124 -10.14 14.59 -6.95
N THR A 125 -10.62 15.68 -7.53
CA THR A 125 -11.84 15.72 -8.34
C THR A 125 -11.47 16.43 -9.64
N ALA A 126 -11.63 15.77 -10.78
CA ALA A 126 -11.41 16.40 -12.07
C ALA A 126 -12.74 16.43 -12.82
N GLU A 127 -13.20 17.60 -13.27
CA GLU A 127 -14.42 17.69 -14.10
C GLU A 127 -14.33 16.87 -15.40
N ALA A 128 -13.10 16.59 -15.86
CA ALA A 128 -12.83 15.82 -17.08
C ALA A 128 -12.81 14.30 -16.87
N GLU A 129 -12.72 13.80 -15.63
CA GLU A 129 -12.69 12.37 -15.34
C GLU A 129 -13.93 11.96 -14.54
N PRO A 130 -14.61 10.85 -14.89
CA PRO A 130 -15.86 10.46 -14.23
C PRO A 130 -15.65 9.79 -12.85
N TYR A 131 -14.54 10.10 -12.17
CA TYR A 131 -14.06 9.37 -11.00
C TYR A 131 -13.55 10.31 -9.90
N PHE A 132 -13.80 9.94 -8.65
CA PHE A 132 -13.14 10.54 -7.49
C PHE A 132 -11.92 9.72 -7.12
N TYR A 133 -10.78 10.39 -6.94
CA TYR A 133 -9.56 9.75 -6.47
C TYR A 133 -9.19 10.29 -5.09
N SER A 134 -8.82 9.39 -4.19
CA SER A 134 -8.00 9.75 -3.04
C SER A 134 -6.66 9.04 -3.12
N VAL A 135 -5.60 9.75 -2.75
CA VAL A 135 -4.25 9.20 -2.69
C VAL A 135 -3.78 9.29 -1.24
N CYS A 136 -3.64 8.12 -0.64
CA CYS A 136 -3.10 7.95 0.70
C CYS A 136 -1.59 7.75 0.60
N ARG A 137 -0.79 8.61 1.23
CA ARG A 137 0.68 8.54 1.24
C ARG A 137 1.18 8.28 2.65
N PHE A 138 2.08 7.33 2.78
CA PHE A 138 2.68 6.96 4.06
C PHE A 138 3.99 6.22 3.86
N ARG A 139 4.74 6.07 4.95
CA ARG A 139 5.99 5.34 4.99
C ARG A 139 5.89 4.16 5.92
N VAL A 140 6.50 3.04 5.53
CA VAL A 140 6.69 1.87 6.39
C VAL A 140 8.16 1.49 6.46
N PHE A 141 8.51 0.66 7.43
CA PHE A 141 9.82 0.03 7.51
C PHE A 141 9.83 -1.33 6.83
N GLY A 142 10.73 -1.50 5.86
CA GLY A 142 10.99 -2.76 5.19
C GLY A 142 11.96 -3.66 5.95
N VAL A 143 12.27 -4.82 5.35
CA VAL A 143 13.26 -5.77 5.89
C VAL A 143 14.62 -5.49 5.22
N PRO A 144 15.70 -5.27 6.00
CA PRO A 144 16.99 -4.91 5.44
C PRO A 144 17.68 -6.04 4.71
N ASP A 145 18.39 -5.66 3.66
CA ASP A 145 19.41 -6.49 3.02
C ASP A 145 20.68 -6.52 3.87
N THR A 146 21.07 -7.73 4.28
CA THR A 146 22.35 -7.96 4.95
C THR A 146 23.43 -8.33 3.95
N SER A 147 24.65 -7.84 4.20
CA SER A 147 25.82 -8.28 3.45
C SER A 147 26.14 -9.74 3.78
N GLU A 148 26.48 -10.56 2.77
CA GLU A 148 26.98 -11.94 2.96
C GLU A 148 28.16 -12.01 3.96
N VAL A 149 28.96 -10.95 4.06
CA VAL A 149 30.10 -10.87 5.00
C VAL A 149 29.61 -10.79 6.45
N VAL A 150 28.50 -10.09 6.70
CA VAL A 150 27.86 -9.98 8.01
C VAL A 150 27.20 -11.31 8.37
N GLU A 151 26.47 -11.92 7.44
CA GLU A 151 25.85 -13.24 7.64
C GLU A 151 26.88 -14.32 7.98
N ARG A 152 28.01 -14.36 7.25
CA ARG A 152 29.11 -15.28 7.55
C ARG A 152 29.75 -15.02 8.90
N LYS A 153 29.89 -13.75 9.33
CA LYS A 153 30.40 -13.41 10.67
C LYS A 153 29.44 -13.86 11.76
N ILE A 154 28.14 -13.63 11.60
CA ILE A 154 27.10 -14.08 12.54
C ILE A 154 27.07 -15.62 12.61
N ALA A 155 27.07 -16.31 11.47
CA ALA A 155 27.11 -17.77 11.42
C ALA A 155 28.35 -18.34 12.13
N LYS A 156 29.51 -17.70 11.96
CA LYS A 156 30.76 -18.08 12.62
C LYS A 156 30.72 -17.82 14.14
N LEU A 157 30.10 -16.72 14.58
CA LEU A 157 29.88 -16.41 16.00
C LEU A 157 28.88 -17.37 16.66
N LEU A 158 27.90 -17.85 15.91
CA LEU A 158 26.90 -18.84 16.36
C LEU A 158 27.37 -20.29 16.22
N GLY A 159 28.62 -20.53 15.81
CA GLY A 159 29.20 -21.88 15.67
C GLY A 159 28.57 -22.72 14.55
N ARG A 160 27.97 -22.08 13.54
CA ARG A 160 27.31 -22.72 12.38
C ARG A 160 28.15 -22.64 11.10
N GLY A 161 29.47 -22.46 11.23
CA GLY A 161 30.41 -22.33 10.11
C GLY A 161 31.14 -23.62 9.80
#